data_AF-A0A7C0XM76-F1
#
_entry.id   AF-A0A7C0XM76-F1
#
_cell.length_a   1.000
_cell.length_b   1.000
_cell.length_c   1.000
_cell.angle_alpha   90.00
_cell.angle_beta   90.00
_cell.angle_gamma   90.00
#
_symmetry.space_group_name_H-M   'P 1'
#
loop_
_entity.id
_entity.type
_entity.pdbx_description
1 polymer ?
#
loop_
_entity_poly.entity_id
_entity_poly.type
_entity_poly.pdbx_seq_one_letter_code
_entity_poly.pdbx_strand_id
1 'polypeptide(L)'
;MKRIISYLLLVLLVAFAFWRIYRPVRLWEAVRPMMDTVVTVKLCAKDSSTAQNLLRGAFEEMERIDRMMDSYSSTSEVALIDSMAGKGWVSITPDMERVLKRSQYFSELSGGAFDITVGP
;
A
#
# COMPACT_ATOMS: atom_id res chain seq x y z
N MET A 1 -5.35 58.82 4.97
CA MET A 1 -4.23 57.85 4.99
C MET A 1 -4.50 56.62 5.85
N LYS A 2 -4.82 56.75 7.16
CA LYS A 2 -5.04 55.59 8.05
C LYS A 2 -6.13 54.60 7.58
N ARG A 3 -7.26 55.10 7.04
CA ARG A 3 -8.34 54.26 6.48
C ARG A 3 -7.90 53.47 5.25
N ILE A 4 -7.13 54.09 4.36
CA ILE A 4 -6.61 53.44 3.13
C ILE A 4 -5.65 52.30 3.50
N ILE A 5 -4.75 52.54 4.46
CA ILE A 5 -3.84 51.51 4.99
C ILE A 5 -4.63 50.36 5.62
N SER A 6 -5.69 50.65 6.38
CA SER A 6 -6.54 49.63 6.99
C SER A 6 -7.26 48.75 5.96
N TYR A 7 -7.77 49.32 4.86
CA TYR A 7 -8.39 48.53 3.78
C TYR A 7 -7.35 47.68 3.03
N LEU A 8 -6.16 48.21 2.76
CA LEU A 8 -5.08 47.45 2.13
C LEU A 8 -4.66 46.25 2.98
N LEU A 9 -4.53 46.43 4.30
CA LEU A 9 -4.22 45.33 5.21
C LEU A 9 -5.33 44.27 5.25
N LEU A 10 -6.60 44.67 5.22
CA LEU A 10 -7.73 43.75 5.17
C LEU A 10 -7.72 42.91 3.88
N VAL A 11 -7.50 43.55 2.72
CA VAL A 11 -7.41 42.86 1.43
C VAL A 11 -6.24 41.87 1.41
N LEU A 12 -5.07 42.25 1.93
CA LEU A 12 -3.92 41.34 2.03
C LEU A 12 -4.20 40.15 2.95
N LEU A 13 -4.90 40.35 4.07
CA LEU A 13 -5.27 39.28 5.00
C LEU A 13 -6.26 38.31 4.37
N VAL A 14 -7.27 38.83 3.66
CA VAL A 14 -8.24 38.02 2.90
C VAL A 14 -7.52 37.26 1.78
N ALA A 15 -6.66 37.92 0.99
CA ALA A 15 -5.90 37.27 -0.07
C ALA A 15 -4.99 36.15 0.47
N PHE A 16 -4.34 36.36 1.62
CA PHE A 16 -3.53 35.35 2.28
C PHE A 16 -4.37 34.15 2.78
N ALA A 17 -5.56 34.41 3.35
CA ALA A 17 -6.48 33.37 3.77
C ALA A 17 -6.99 32.55 2.57
N PHE A 18 -7.36 33.23 1.47
CA PHE A 18 -7.76 32.58 0.21
C PHE A 18 -6.62 31.74 -0.37
N TRP A 19 -5.38 32.24 -0.37
CA TRP A 19 -4.22 31.48 -0.85
C TRP A 19 -3.96 30.21 -0.03
N ARG A 20 -4.22 30.24 1.28
CA ARG A 20 -4.15 29.04 2.12
C ARG A 20 -5.24 28.02 1.81
N ILE A 21 -6.45 28.46 1.47
CA ILE A 21 -7.58 27.60 1.14
C ILE A 21 -7.39 26.96 -0.25
N TYR A 22 -6.84 27.70 -1.21
CA TYR A 22 -6.61 27.27 -2.59
C TYR A 22 -5.29 26.47 -2.75
N ARG A 23 -5.10 25.41 -1.97
CA ARG A 23 -4.02 24.44 -2.26
C ARG A 23 -4.48 23.41 -3.28
N PRO A 24 -3.96 23.43 -4.52
CA PRO A 24 -4.31 22.43 -5.52
C PRO A 24 -3.82 21.06 -5.07
N VAL A 25 -4.65 20.04 -5.30
CA VAL A 25 -4.23 18.65 -5.17
C VAL A 25 -3.21 18.36 -6.28
N ARG A 26 -2.10 17.73 -5.93
CA ARG A 26 -1.04 17.35 -6.87
C ARG A 26 -0.91 15.84 -6.91
N LEU A 27 -0.48 15.32 -8.05
CA LEU A 27 -0.07 13.93 -8.19
C LEU A 27 1.31 13.75 -7.56
N TRP A 28 1.44 12.73 -6.73
CA TRP A 28 2.67 12.27 -6.12
C TRP A 28 2.92 10.84 -6.57
N GLU A 29 4.18 10.50 -6.78
CA GLU A 29 4.61 9.21 -7.30
C GLU A 29 5.87 8.76 -6.57
N ALA A 30 5.94 7.47 -6.26
CA ALA A 30 7.15 6.84 -5.79
C ALA A 30 7.27 5.44 -6.40
N VAL A 31 8.51 5.03 -6.66
CA VAL A 31 8.86 3.77 -7.29
C VAL A 31 9.86 3.04 -6.40
N ARG A 32 9.65 1.74 -6.17
CA ARG A 32 10.57 0.88 -5.42
C ARG A 32 10.65 -0.51 -6.04
N PRO A 33 11.84 -1.13 -6.09
CA PRO A 33 11.95 -2.57 -6.32
C PRO A 33 11.43 -3.33 -5.09
N MET A 34 10.56 -4.31 -5.30
CA MET A 34 9.94 -5.15 -4.25
C MET A 34 9.23 -6.35 -4.91
N MET A 35 9.10 -7.49 -4.21
CA MET A 35 8.44 -8.70 -4.74
C MET A 35 9.00 -9.11 -6.13
N ASP A 36 10.32 -9.03 -6.30
CA ASP A 36 11.04 -9.29 -7.56
C ASP A 36 10.56 -8.47 -8.78
N THR A 37 9.94 -7.32 -8.54
CA THR A 37 9.46 -6.42 -9.58
C THR A 37 9.68 -4.96 -9.22
N VAL A 38 9.26 -4.05 -10.10
CA VAL A 38 9.28 -2.60 -9.86
C VAL A 38 7.86 -2.13 -9.58
N VAL A 39 7.61 -1.70 -8.35
CA VAL A 39 6.30 -1.23 -7.90
C VAL A 39 6.25 0.29 -7.96
N THR A 40 5.20 0.83 -8.59
CA THR A 40 4.94 2.28 -8.67
C THR A 40 3.63 2.59 -7.94
N VAL A 41 3.70 3.49 -6.95
CA VAL A 41 2.53 3.99 -6.21
C VAL A 41 2.31 5.45 -6.59
N LYS A 42 1.09 5.77 -7.04
CA LYS A 42 0.66 7.13 -7.38
C LYS A 42 -0.53 7.53 -6.54
N LEU A 43 -0.50 8.73 -5.98
CA LEU A 43 -1.62 9.28 -5.19
C LEU A 43 -1.76 10.79 -5.36
N CYS A 44 -2.94 11.30 -5.04
CA CYS A 44 -3.25 12.71 -5.11
C CYS A 44 -3.30 13.31 -3.70
N ALA A 45 -2.47 14.32 -3.41
CA ALA A 45 -2.43 14.99 -2.10
C ALA A 45 -2.12 16.49 -2.21
N LYS A 46 -2.58 17.27 -1.23
CA LYS A 46 -2.41 18.74 -1.20
C LYS A 46 -1.02 19.19 -0.74
N ASP A 47 -0.35 18.39 0.08
CA ASP A 47 0.96 18.71 0.63
C ASP A 47 1.90 17.49 0.65
N SER A 48 3.19 17.79 0.68
CA SER A 48 4.26 16.80 0.59
C SER A 48 4.32 15.88 1.81
N SER A 49 3.95 16.37 3.00
CA SER A 49 4.08 15.58 4.23
C SER A 49 3.03 14.47 4.24
N THR A 50 1.76 14.81 3.96
CA THR A 50 0.70 13.83 3.78
C THR A 50 1.02 12.86 2.66
N ALA A 51 1.51 13.34 1.51
CA ALA A 51 1.89 12.47 0.41
C ALA A 51 2.96 11.44 0.80
N GLN A 52 4.06 11.89 1.42
CA GLN A 52 5.16 11.01 1.84
C GLN A 52 4.71 9.99 2.88
N ASN A 53 3.87 10.39 3.84
CA ASN A 53 3.34 9.47 4.84
C ASN A 53 2.45 8.38 4.22
N LEU A 54 1.57 8.75 3.28
CA LEU A 54 0.70 7.80 2.59
C LEU A 54 1.50 6.85 1.67
N LEU A 55 2.46 7.39 0.92
CA LEU A 55 3.35 6.59 0.07
C LEU A 55 4.16 5.60 0.93
N ARG A 56 4.71 6.05 2.07
CA ARG A 56 5.43 5.19 2.99
C ARG A 56 4.53 4.07 3.52
N GLY A 57 3.33 4.39 3.99
CA GLY A 57 2.39 3.39 4.49
C GLY A 57 1.99 2.35 3.44
N ALA A 58 1.81 2.76 2.18
CA ALA A 58 1.52 1.83 1.08
C ALA A 58 2.66 0.81 0.88
N PHE A 59 3.91 1.27 0.87
CA PHE A 59 5.07 0.37 0.74
C PHE A 59 5.29 -0.49 1.99
N GLU A 60 5.10 0.04 3.19
CA GLU A 60 5.21 -0.72 4.44
C GLU A 60 4.21 -1.89 4.47
N GLU A 61 2.99 -1.67 3.98
CA GLU A 61 1.97 -2.72 3.90
C GLU A 61 2.31 -3.77 2.82
N MET A 62 2.82 -3.35 1.66
CA MET A 62 3.32 -4.28 0.64
C MET A 62 4.49 -5.11 1.17
N GLU A 63 5.42 -4.51 1.91
CA GLU A 63 6.56 -5.22 2.51
C GLU A 63 6.12 -6.22 3.59
N ARG A 64 5.07 -5.88 4.37
CA ARG A 64 4.48 -6.82 5.34
C ARG A 64 3.91 -8.04 4.62
N ILE A 65 3.21 -7.82 3.51
CA ILE A 65 2.63 -8.88 2.69
C ILE A 65 3.73 -9.72 2.01
N ASP A 66 4.77 -9.08 1.47
CA ASP A 66 5.92 -9.73 0.84
C ASP A 66 6.61 -10.69 1.82
N ARG A 67 6.95 -10.23 3.03
CA ARG A 67 7.55 -11.09 4.06
C ARG A 67 6.69 -12.29 4.45
N MET A 68 5.36 -12.16 4.38
CA MET A 68 4.42 -13.23 4.71
C MET A 68 4.32 -14.27 3.58
N MET A 69 4.36 -13.82 2.31
CA MET A 69 4.06 -14.64 1.13
C MET A 69 5.28 -15.03 0.27
N ASP A 70 6.47 -14.57 0.62
CA ASP A 70 7.70 -14.88 -0.12
C ASP A 70 8.06 -16.38 -0.01
N SER A 71 7.91 -17.10 -1.11
CA SER A 71 8.24 -18.53 -1.23
C SER A 71 9.75 -18.83 -1.22
N TYR A 72 10.61 -17.82 -1.41
CA TYR A 72 12.07 -17.96 -1.34
C TYR A 72 12.64 -17.68 0.05
N SER A 73 11.85 -17.02 0.91
CA SER A 73 12.23 -16.76 2.29
C SER A 73 12.00 -17.98 3.18
N SER A 74 13.03 -18.40 3.92
CA SER A 74 12.94 -19.50 4.88
C SER A 74 12.16 -19.17 6.15
N THR A 75 11.76 -17.91 6.32
CA THR A 75 11.05 -17.42 7.51
C THR A 75 9.63 -16.94 7.20
N SER A 76 9.19 -17.05 5.95
CA SER A 76 7.83 -16.66 5.58
C SER A 76 6.80 -17.65 6.12
N GLU A 77 5.55 -17.22 6.15
CA GLU A 77 4.46 -18.08 6.56
C GLU A 77 4.21 -19.21 5.53
N VAL A 78 4.46 -18.93 4.25
CA VAL A 78 4.47 -19.94 3.17
C VAL A 78 5.52 -21.02 3.47
N ALA A 79 6.76 -20.64 3.78
CA ALA A 79 7.81 -21.61 4.09
C ALA A 79 7.48 -22.45 5.34
N LEU A 80 6.80 -21.86 6.34
CA LEU A 80 6.32 -22.61 7.49
C LEU A 80 5.29 -23.68 7.08
N ILE A 81 4.31 -23.31 6.22
CA ILE A 81 3.31 -24.24 5.68
C ILE A 81 4.00 -25.39 4.93
N ASP A 82 4.92 -25.08 4.02
CA ASP A 82 5.65 -26.07 3.22
C ASP A 82 6.46 -27.01 4.12
N SER A 83 7.17 -26.47 5.12
CA SER A 83 7.98 -27.27 6.04
C SER A 83 7.17 -28.26 6.88
N MET A 84 5.87 -27.98 7.07
CA MET A 84 4.93 -28.77 7.87
C MET A 84 3.99 -29.63 7.03
N ALA A 85 4.14 -29.64 5.70
CA ALA A 85 3.38 -30.48 4.79
C ALA A 85 3.41 -31.96 5.24
N GLY A 86 2.24 -32.53 5.49
CA GLY A 86 2.08 -33.91 5.98
C GLY A 86 2.50 -34.17 7.44
N LYS A 87 2.97 -33.15 8.18
CA LYS A 87 3.46 -33.29 9.57
C LYS A 87 2.47 -32.81 10.63
N GLY A 88 1.54 -31.91 10.28
CA GLY A 88 0.52 -31.43 11.20
C GLY A 88 -0.11 -30.11 10.76
N TRP A 89 -0.97 -29.57 11.62
CA TRP A 89 -1.61 -28.28 11.41
C TRP A 89 -0.65 -27.12 11.68
N VAL A 90 -0.76 -26.06 10.88
CA VAL A 90 -0.03 -24.81 11.03
C VAL A 90 -1.01 -23.68 11.37
N SER A 91 -0.67 -22.88 12.38
CA SER A 91 -1.42 -21.65 12.66
C SER A 91 -1.00 -20.58 11.65
N ILE A 92 -1.98 -19.99 10.97
CA ILE A 92 -1.78 -18.99 9.94
C ILE A 92 -2.44 -17.66 10.30
N THR A 93 -1.97 -16.57 9.70
CA THR A 93 -2.57 -15.25 9.82
C THR A 93 -3.90 -15.18 9.05
N PRO A 94 -4.82 -14.28 9.43
CA PRO A 94 -6.07 -14.10 8.70
C PRO A 94 -5.88 -13.71 7.24
N ASP A 95 -4.76 -13.07 6.88
CA ASP A 95 -4.48 -12.65 5.52
C ASP A 95 -4.06 -13.84 4.65
N MET A 96 -3.18 -14.70 5.17
CA MET A 96 -2.82 -15.96 4.53
C MET A 96 -4.05 -16.84 4.32
N GLU A 97 -4.92 -16.96 5.33
CA GLU A 97 -6.17 -17.72 5.22
C GLU A 97 -7.07 -17.18 4.09
N ARG A 98 -7.19 -15.85 3.96
CA ARG A 98 -7.99 -15.24 2.88
C ARG A 98 -7.40 -15.53 1.50
N VAL A 99 -6.08 -15.47 1.35
CA VAL A 99 -5.40 -15.79 0.08
C VAL A 99 -5.60 -17.26 -0.27
N LEU A 100 -5.35 -18.18 0.66
CA LEU A 100 -5.53 -19.63 0.45
C LEU A 100 -6.98 -19.98 0.05
N LYS A 101 -7.97 -19.44 0.76
CA LYS A 101 -9.39 -19.63 0.42
C LYS A 101 -9.72 -19.10 -0.98
N ARG A 102 -9.17 -17.93 -1.34
CA ARG A 102 -9.41 -17.35 -2.67
C ARG A 102 -8.72 -18.15 -3.77
N SER A 103 -7.53 -18.65 -3.51
CA SER A 103 -6.78 -19.52 -4.41
C SER A 103 -7.52 -20.83 -4.67
N GLN A 104 -8.03 -21.49 -3.62
CA GLN A 104 -8.84 -22.69 -3.75
C GLN A 104 -10.10 -22.44 -4.59
N TYR A 105 -10.82 -21.35 -4.32
CA TYR A 105 -11.99 -20.96 -5.11
C TYR A 105 -11.67 -20.84 -6.61
N PHE A 106 -10.54 -20.22 -6.96
CA PHE A 106 -10.14 -20.09 -8.37
C PHE A 106 -9.62 -21.40 -8.97
N SER A 107 -9.03 -22.28 -8.16
CA SER A 107 -8.66 -23.62 -8.59
C SER A 107 -9.88 -24.43 -9.00
N GLU A 108 -10.92 -24.43 -8.16
CA GLU A 108 -12.20 -25.09 -8.46
C GLU A 108 -12.89 -24.47 -9.68
N LEU A 109 -12.96 -23.13 -9.73
CA LEU A 109 -13.59 -22.41 -10.85
C LEU A 109 -12.92 -22.69 -12.20
N SER A 110 -11.61 -22.90 -12.18
CA SER A 110 -10.80 -23.16 -13.37
C SER A 110 -10.66 -24.65 -13.72
N GLY A 111 -11.26 -25.55 -12.95
CA GLY A 111 -11.09 -26.99 -13.12
C GLY A 111 -9.64 -27.45 -12.91
N GLY A 112 -8.89 -26.77 -12.03
CA GLY A 112 -7.50 -27.07 -11.71
C GLY A 112 -6.46 -26.37 -12.61
N ALA A 113 -6.87 -25.52 -13.57
CA ALA A 113 -5.90 -24.79 -14.39
C ALA A 113 -5.12 -23.73 -13.61
N PHE A 114 -5.72 -23.17 -12.56
CA PHE A 114 -5.03 -22.41 -11.52
C PHE A 114 -4.80 -23.31 -10.31
N ASP A 115 -3.55 -23.61 -9.99
CA ASP A 115 -3.18 -24.44 -8.84
C ASP A 115 -1.95 -23.86 -8.16
N ILE A 116 -2.09 -23.52 -6.87
CA ILE A 116 -1.01 -22.94 -6.07
C ILE A 116 -0.06 -24.00 -5.49
N THR A 117 -0.38 -25.29 -5.66
CA THR A 117 0.41 -26.44 -5.17
C THR A 117 1.30 -27.07 -6.24
N VAL A 118 1.51 -26.38 -7.36
CA VAL A 118 2.38 -26.83 -8.46
C VAL A 118 3.88 -26.79 -8.12
N GLY A 119 4.24 -26.13 -7.00
CA GLY A 119 5.58 -26.20 -6.42
C GLY A 119 5.92 -27.63 -5.94
N PRO A 120 7.21 -27.97 -5.84
CA PRO A 120 7.67 -29.30 -5.43
C PRO A 120 7.37 -29.64 -3.96
#